data_AF-A0A9N9HYI4-F1
#
_entry.id   AF-A0A9N9HYI4-F1
#
_cell.length_a   1.000
_cell.length_b   1.000
_cell.length_c   1.000
_cell.angle_alpha   90.00
_cell.angle_beta   90.00
_cell.angle_gamma   90.00
#
_symmetry.space_group_name_H-M   'P 1'
#
loop_
_entity.id
_entity.type
_entity.pdbx_description
1 polymer ?
#
loop_
_entity_poly.entity_id
_entity_poly.type
_entity_poly.pdbx_seq_one_letter_code
_entity_poly.pdbx_strand_id
1 'polypeptide(L)'
;MELWLGRHISYYTIWRAIRRLGYTHKQLSKPAIERNENDRLNFIVHMSQYSSIQLVFLMSLQGALCLNGLLAYAIQEGPMNSNDYSYFIKHVLLSKINTYPGPYSVLILVNVSIHKGQHLLDICNAKGVQIECLPPYSPELNP
;
A
#
# COMPACT_ATOMS: atom_id res chain seq x y z
N MET A 1 36.45 -0.52 -20.24
CA MET A 1 36.69 -1.85 -20.81
C MET A 1 36.98 -2.75 -19.63
N GLU A 2 36.03 -3.62 -19.25
CA GLU A 2 36.15 -4.41 -18.01
C GLU A 2 36.80 -5.76 -18.27
N LEU A 3 37.67 -6.18 -17.35
CA LEU A 3 38.33 -7.49 -17.37
C LEU A 3 37.42 -8.51 -16.69
N TRP A 4 36.81 -9.39 -17.48
CA TRP A 4 36.15 -10.59 -16.98
C TRP A 4 36.90 -11.81 -17.54
N LEU A 5 37.37 -12.71 -16.65
CA LEU A 5 38.15 -13.93 -16.99
C LEU A 5 39.53 -13.70 -17.65
N GLY A 6 40.17 -12.55 -17.43
CA GLY A 6 41.52 -12.27 -17.95
C GLY A 6 41.60 -11.99 -19.45
N ARG A 7 40.45 -11.73 -20.12
CA ARG A 7 40.41 -11.31 -21.53
C ARG A 7 39.72 -9.97 -21.68
N HIS A 8 40.26 -9.12 -22.55
CA HIS A 8 39.64 -7.85 -22.91
C HIS A 8 38.42 -8.09 -23.80
N ILE A 9 37.22 -7.84 -23.26
CA ILE A 9 35.97 -7.92 -24.01
C ILE A 9 35.44 -6.50 -24.19
N SER A 10 35.03 -6.16 -25.42
CA SER A 10 34.44 -4.85 -25.70
C SER A 10 33.01 -4.76 -25.15
N TYR A 11 32.61 -3.55 -24.75
CA TYR A 11 31.26 -3.25 -24.28
C TYR A 11 30.18 -3.73 -25.29
N TYR A 12 30.43 -3.56 -26.59
CA TYR A 12 29.54 -4.01 -27.66
C TYR A 12 29.36 -5.53 -27.72
N THR A 13 30.38 -6.31 -27.33
CA THR A 13 30.28 -7.77 -27.28
C THR A 13 29.42 -8.22 -26.10
N ILE A 14 29.57 -7.57 -24.94
CA ILE A 14 28.72 -7.80 -23.76
C ILE A 14 27.27 -7.45 -24.10
N TRP A 15 27.03 -6.26 -24.66
CA TRP A 15 25.70 -5.79 -25.03
C TRP A 15 24.98 -6.74 -26.02
N ARG A 16 25.70 -7.22 -27.04
CA ARG A 16 25.15 -8.19 -28.01
C ARG A 16 24.87 -9.54 -27.36
N ALA A 17 25.72 -10.02 -26.45
CA ALA A 17 25.50 -11.28 -25.74
C ALA A 17 24.26 -11.21 -24.86
N ILE A 18 24.10 -10.14 -24.08
CA ILE A 18 22.94 -9.87 -23.23
C ILE A 18 21.66 -9.85 -24.08
N ARG A 19 21.67 -9.11 -25.20
CA ARG A 19 20.51 -9.02 -26.10
C ARG A 19 20.19 -10.36 -26.79
N ARG A 20 21.21 -11.16 -27.16
CA ARG A 20 21.02 -12.50 -27.74
C ARG A 20 20.44 -13.50 -26.75
N LEU A 21 20.75 -13.35 -25.46
CA LEU A 21 20.17 -14.14 -24.37
C LEU A 21 18.74 -13.69 -24.00
N GLY A 22 18.17 -12.71 -24.72
CA GLY A 22 16.80 -12.23 -24.49
C GLY A 22 16.66 -11.21 -23.37
N TYR A 23 17.76 -10.78 -22.74
CA TYR A 23 17.71 -9.73 -21.72
C TYR A 23 17.53 -8.36 -22.39
N THR A 24 16.56 -7.59 -21.91
CA THR A 24 16.33 -6.21 -22.32
C THR A 24 16.64 -5.27 -21.16
N HIS A 25 17.32 -4.16 -21.46
CA HIS A 25 17.54 -3.12 -20.47
C HIS A 25 16.38 -2.12 -20.53
N LYS A 26 15.43 -2.25 -19.61
CA LYS A 26 14.33 -1.30 -19.43
C LYS A 26 14.71 -0.38 -18.27
N GLN A 27 14.66 0.94 -18.47
CA GLN A 27 14.70 1.84 -17.32
C GLN A 27 13.50 1.53 -16.43
N LEU A 28 13.77 1.11 -15.19
CA LEU A 28 12.73 0.88 -14.21
C LEU A 28 12.05 2.22 -13.92
N SER A 29 10.73 2.24 -13.99
CA SER A 29 9.95 3.41 -13.58
C SER A 29 10.13 3.62 -12.06
N LYS A 30 10.02 4.85 -11.55
CA LYS A 30 10.04 5.12 -10.10
C LYS A 30 9.14 4.14 -9.28
N PRO A 31 7.90 3.82 -9.73
CA PRO A 31 7.09 2.77 -9.12
C PRO A 31 7.75 1.39 -9.01
N ALA A 32 8.51 0.99 -10.03
CA ALA A 32 9.21 -0.29 -10.05
C ALA A 32 10.49 -0.30 -9.20
N ILE A 33 11.03 0.87 -8.84
CA ILE A 33 12.16 1.03 -7.91
C ILE A 33 11.68 0.96 -6.46
N GLU A 34 10.53 1.57 -6.17
CA GLU A 34 9.97 1.64 -4.82
C GLU A 34 9.18 0.37 -4.43
N ARG A 35 8.80 -0.47 -5.40
CA ARG A 35 8.16 -1.76 -5.16
C ARG A 35 9.19 -2.79 -4.68
N ASN A 36 8.98 -3.35 -3.49
CA ASN A 36 9.83 -4.36 -2.88
C ASN A 36 9.05 -5.64 -2.58
N GLU A 37 9.46 -6.76 -3.17
CA GLU A 37 8.79 -8.06 -3.01
C GLU A 37 8.93 -8.63 -1.59
N ASN A 38 10.04 -8.36 -0.88
CA ASN A 38 10.20 -8.79 0.51
C ASN A 38 9.22 -8.06 1.42
N ASP A 39 9.04 -6.75 1.23
CA ASP A 39 8.09 -5.96 2.02
C ASP A 39 6.64 -6.42 1.78
N ARG A 40 6.33 -6.81 0.54
CA ARG A 40 5.03 -7.41 0.18
C ARG A 40 4.81 -8.76 0.85
N LEU A 41 5.80 -9.64 0.82
CA LEU A 41 5.71 -10.94 1.48
C LEU A 41 5.56 -10.80 2.99
N ASN A 42 6.36 -9.93 3.61
CA ASN A 42 6.27 -9.63 5.04
C ASN A 42 4.88 -9.11 5.41
N PHE A 43 4.32 -8.21 4.60
CA PHE A 43 2.96 -7.71 4.81
C PHE A 43 1.91 -8.82 4.70
N ILE A 44 1.97 -9.67 3.68
CA ILE A 44 1.02 -10.78 3.50
C ILE A 44 1.08 -11.75 4.69
N VAL A 45 2.29 -12.11 5.14
CA VAL A 45 2.48 -12.97 6.31
C VAL A 45 1.95 -12.30 7.57
N HIS A 46 2.25 -11.02 7.79
CA HIS A 46 1.72 -10.24 8.92
C HIS A 46 0.19 -10.20 8.92
N MET A 47 -0.44 -9.95 7.78
CA MET A 47 -1.90 -9.87 7.67
C MET A 47 -2.61 -11.21 7.94
N SER A 48 -1.91 -12.34 7.84
CA SER A 48 -2.47 -13.67 8.14
C SER A 48 -2.92 -13.84 9.59
N GLN A 49 -2.47 -12.97 10.49
CA GLN A 49 -2.88 -12.99 11.90
C GLN A 49 -4.33 -12.51 12.11
N TYR A 50 -4.90 -11.77 11.16
CA TYR A 50 -6.23 -11.19 11.27
C TYR A 50 -7.29 -12.05 10.61
N SER A 51 -8.47 -12.12 11.22
CA SER A 51 -9.64 -12.68 10.57
C SER A 51 -10.21 -11.69 9.55
N SER A 52 -10.70 -12.17 8.41
CA SER A 52 -11.30 -11.33 7.37
C SER A 52 -12.44 -10.43 7.87
N ILE A 53 -13.17 -10.86 8.90
CA ILE A 53 -14.26 -10.06 9.50
C ILE A 53 -13.75 -8.84 10.28
N GLN A 54 -12.48 -8.83 10.69
CA GLN A 54 -11.86 -7.72 11.41
C GLN A 54 -11.41 -6.61 10.45
N LEU A 55 -11.22 -6.91 9.17
CA LEU A 55 -10.57 -6.03 8.21
C LEU A 55 -11.53 -5.02 7.58
N VAL A 56 -11.05 -3.77 7.47
CA VAL A 56 -11.68 -2.68 6.74
C VAL A 56 -10.65 -2.03 5.82
N PHE A 57 -10.87 -2.10 4.51
CA PHE A 57 -9.98 -1.54 3.49
C PHE A 57 -10.42 -0.14 3.11
N LEU A 58 -9.51 0.83 3.20
CA LEU A 58 -9.73 2.18 2.69
C LEU A 58 -9.33 2.29 1.23
N MET A 59 -10.30 2.69 0.41
CA MET A 59 -10.19 2.90 -1.01
C MET A 59 -9.84 4.36 -1.32
N SER A 60 -9.29 4.59 -2.51
CA SER A 60 -8.88 5.93 -2.97
C SER A 60 -10.04 6.93 -3.12
N LEU A 61 -11.26 6.46 -3.40
CA LEU A 61 -12.47 7.28 -3.61
C LEU A 61 -13.25 7.54 -2.31
N GLN A 62 -12.57 7.76 -1.18
CA GLN A 62 -13.21 7.90 0.14
C GLN A 62 -14.18 6.76 0.49
N GLY A 63 -13.89 5.54 0.07
CA GLY A 63 -14.68 4.35 0.39
C GLY A 63 -14.00 3.51 1.46
N ALA A 64 -14.77 2.91 2.36
CA ALA A 64 -14.29 1.90 3.28
C ALA A 64 -15.06 0.59 3.02
N LEU A 65 -14.34 -0.45 2.63
CA LEU A 65 -14.89 -1.76 2.28
C LEU A 65 -14.59 -2.76 3.40
N CYS A 66 -15.58 -3.58 3.76
CA CYS A 66 -15.40 -4.72 4.66
C CYS A 66 -16.02 -5.98 4.05
N LEU A 67 -15.95 -7.10 4.77
CA LEU A 67 -16.48 -8.40 4.31
C LEU A 67 -17.95 -8.34 3.88
N ASN A 68 -18.74 -7.45 4.49
CA ASN A 68 -20.18 -7.30 4.21
C ASN A 68 -20.49 -6.20 3.18
N GLY A 69 -19.47 -5.66 2.50
CA GLY A 69 -19.61 -4.62 1.48
C GLY A 69 -19.13 -3.24 1.96
N LEU A 70 -19.71 -2.19 1.38
CA LEU A 70 -19.30 -0.81 1.63
C LEU A 70 -19.75 -0.34 3.02
N LEU A 71 -18.81 -0.17 3.94
CA LEU A 71 -19.06 0.27 5.31
C LEU A 71 -19.32 1.78 5.39
N ALA A 72 -18.52 2.58 4.69
CA ALA A 72 -18.63 4.02 4.64
C ALA A 72 -18.18 4.56 3.29
N TYR A 73 -18.76 5.68 2.86
CA TYR A 73 -18.24 6.44 1.74
C TYR A 73 -18.52 7.93 1.92
N ALA A 74 -17.78 8.77 1.22
CA ALA A 74 -18.08 10.18 1.07
C ALA A 74 -17.97 10.60 -0.39
N ILE A 75 -18.82 11.54 -0.81
CA ILE A 75 -18.79 12.15 -2.14
C ILE A 75 -18.59 13.64 -1.90
N GLN A 76 -17.61 14.24 -2.59
CA GLN A 76 -17.44 15.68 -2.62
C GLN A 76 -17.12 16.16 -4.02
N GLU A 77 -17.44 17.43 -4.29
CA GLU A 77 -16.98 18.11 -5.49
C GLU A 77 -15.55 18.62 -5.29
N GLY A 78 -14.68 18.33 -6.25
CA GLY A 78 -13.29 18.77 -6.23
C GLY A 78 -12.31 17.84 -5.48
N PRO A 79 -11.01 18.18 -5.49
CA PRO A 79 -9.96 17.33 -4.92
C PRO A 79 -10.05 17.29 -3.40
N MET A 80 -9.76 16.12 -2.83
CA MET A 80 -9.69 15.95 -1.38
C MET A 80 -8.38 16.48 -0.83
N ASN A 81 -8.47 17.33 0.20
CA ASN A 81 -7.31 17.75 0.98
C ASN A 81 -7.19 16.94 2.30
N SER A 82 -6.11 17.18 3.05
CA SER A 82 -5.84 16.45 4.30
C SER A 82 -6.89 16.69 5.40
N ASN A 83 -7.55 17.85 5.42
CA ASN A 83 -8.58 18.18 6.41
C ASN A 83 -9.88 17.45 6.08
N ASP A 84 -10.28 17.43 4.80
CA ASP A 84 -11.46 16.68 4.34
C ASP A 84 -11.30 15.20 4.69
N TYR A 85 -10.11 14.65 4.45
CA TYR A 85 -9.82 13.24 4.74
C TYR A 85 -9.90 12.96 6.24
N SER A 86 -9.29 13.82 7.05
CA SER A 86 -9.34 13.71 8.52
C SER A 86 -10.77 13.80 9.04
N TYR A 87 -11.60 14.67 8.45
CA TYR A 87 -13.01 14.79 8.78
C TYR A 87 -13.78 13.50 8.45
N PHE A 88 -13.60 12.96 7.24
CA PHE A 88 -14.21 11.69 6.83
C PHE A 88 -13.86 10.56 7.80
N ILE A 89 -12.58 10.40 8.14
CA ILE A 89 -12.14 9.35 9.05
C ILE A 89 -12.79 9.53 10.42
N LYS A 90 -12.68 10.73 11.00
CA LYS A 90 -13.14 11.00 12.36
C LYS A 90 -14.66 10.91 12.51
N HIS A 91 -15.39 11.49 11.58
CA HIS A 91 -16.83 11.72 11.73
C HIS A 91 -17.68 10.70 10.99
N VAL A 92 -17.17 10.09 9.91
CA VAL A 92 -17.94 9.13 9.11
C VAL A 92 -17.48 7.71 9.40
N LEU A 93 -16.19 7.44 9.17
CA LEU A 93 -15.68 6.07 9.23
C LEU A 93 -15.60 5.53 10.66
N LEU A 94 -14.93 6.24 11.56
CA LEU A 94 -14.66 5.72 12.88
C LEU A 94 -15.93 5.42 13.66
N SER A 95 -17.03 6.14 13.44
CA SER A 95 -18.33 5.82 14.07
C SER A 95 -18.80 4.39 13.82
N LYS A 96 -18.34 3.74 12.73
CA LYS A 96 -18.73 2.39 12.29
C LYS A 96 -17.67 1.32 12.56
N ILE A 97 -16.52 1.70 13.09
CA ILE A 97 -15.40 0.81 13.41
C ILE A 97 -15.46 0.44 14.90
N ASN A 98 -15.15 -0.82 15.20
CA ASN A 98 -15.08 -1.33 16.58
C ASN A 98 -13.64 -1.34 17.11
N THR A 99 -13.52 -1.49 18.43
CA THR A 99 -12.25 -1.74 19.11
C THR A 99 -11.69 -3.11 18.73
N TYR A 100 -10.38 -3.19 18.47
CA TYR A 100 -9.70 -4.46 18.24
C TYR A 100 -9.71 -5.31 19.53
N PRO A 101 -9.94 -6.65 19.47
CA PRO A 101 -10.00 -7.53 18.29
C PRO A 101 -11.42 -7.80 17.74
N GLY A 102 -12.38 -6.90 17.93
CA GLY A 102 -13.75 -7.05 17.42
C GLY A 102 -13.87 -7.07 15.89
N PRO A 103 -15.06 -7.34 15.33
CA PRO A 103 -15.28 -7.20 13.88
C PRO A 103 -15.07 -5.76 13.43
N TYR A 104 -14.61 -5.53 12.19
CA TYR A 104 -14.36 -4.19 11.65
C TYR A 104 -13.49 -3.31 12.57
N SER A 105 -12.32 -3.81 12.97
CA SER A 105 -11.43 -3.16 13.95
C SER A 105 -9.97 -3.00 13.50
N VAL A 106 -9.64 -3.50 12.31
CA VAL A 106 -8.33 -3.35 11.67
C VAL A 106 -8.52 -2.52 10.41
N LEU A 107 -7.98 -1.31 10.40
CA LEU A 107 -8.07 -0.38 9.28
C LEU A 107 -6.84 -0.49 8.39
N ILE A 108 -7.06 -0.86 7.12
CA ILE A 108 -5.99 -0.99 6.12
C ILE A 108 -5.98 0.25 5.22
N LEU A 109 -4.86 0.97 5.22
CA LEU A 109 -4.66 2.21 4.50
C LEU A 109 -3.80 1.99 3.25
N VAL A 110 -4.17 2.66 2.16
CA VAL A 110 -3.26 2.84 1.02
C VAL A 110 -2.04 3.65 1.45
N ASN A 111 -0.88 3.31 0.91
CA ASN A 111 0.39 3.93 1.26
C ASN A 111 0.58 5.30 0.57
N VAL A 112 -0.23 6.29 0.97
CA VAL A 112 -0.11 7.68 0.52
C VAL A 112 0.21 8.56 1.71
N SER A 113 1.06 9.56 1.49
CA SER A 113 1.54 10.50 2.51
C SER A 113 0.41 11.17 3.31
N ILE A 114 -0.73 11.45 2.67
CA ILE A 114 -1.91 12.05 3.33
C ILE A 114 -2.57 11.13 4.38
N HIS A 115 -2.29 9.83 4.33
CA HIS A 115 -2.86 8.84 5.27
C HIS A 115 -1.97 8.58 6.48
N LYS A 116 -0.76 9.17 6.51
CA LYS A 116 0.23 8.99 7.59
C LYS A 116 0.31 10.16 8.56
N GLY A 117 -0.67 11.07 8.54
CA GLY A 117 -0.70 12.18 9.48
C GLY A 117 -0.81 11.67 10.92
N GLN A 118 0.06 12.17 11.81
CA GLN A 118 0.08 11.80 13.24
C GLN A 118 -1.32 11.87 13.88
N HIS A 119 -2.10 12.88 13.50
CA HIS A 119 -3.47 13.06 13.97
C HIS A 119 -4.38 11.85 13.73
N LEU A 120 -4.26 11.17 12.58
CA LEU A 120 -5.07 10.01 12.27
C LEU A 120 -4.69 8.82 13.16
N LEU A 121 -3.39 8.61 13.36
CA LEU A 121 -2.88 7.58 14.26
C LEU A 121 -3.40 7.81 15.68
N ASP A 122 -3.33 9.06 16.17
CA ASP A 122 -3.78 9.41 17.51
C ASP A 122 -5.27 9.13 17.73
N ILE A 123 -6.12 9.49 16.78
CA ILE A 123 -7.58 9.26 16.89
C ILE A 123 -7.89 7.76 16.85
N CYS A 124 -7.28 7.00 15.95
CA CYS A 124 -7.48 5.55 15.86
C CYS A 124 -6.97 4.83 17.11
N ASN A 125 -5.79 5.21 17.61
CA ASN A 125 -5.22 4.66 18.84
C ASN A 125 -6.12 4.96 20.06
N ALA A 126 -6.63 6.19 20.17
CA ALA A 126 -7.56 6.56 21.24
C ALA A 126 -8.85 5.75 21.21
N LYS A 127 -9.28 5.30 20.01
CA LYS A 127 -10.43 4.41 19.84
C LYS A 127 -10.08 2.92 19.95
N GLY A 128 -8.80 2.55 20.08
CA GLY A 128 -8.36 1.15 20.14
C GLY A 128 -8.50 0.41 18.81
N VAL A 129 -8.36 1.13 17.69
CA VAL A 129 -8.39 0.57 16.32
C VAL A 129 -6.98 0.26 15.87
N GLN A 130 -6.77 -0.92 15.31
CA GLN A 130 -5.48 -1.31 14.73
C GLN A 130 -5.34 -0.70 13.33
N ILE A 131 -4.18 -0.14 13.00
CA ILE A 131 -3.90 0.42 11.67
C ILE A 131 -2.82 -0.42 10.98
N GLU A 132 -3.08 -0.77 9.73
CA GLU A 132 -2.13 -1.41 8.83
C GLU A 132 -1.97 -0.57 7.55
N CYS A 133 -0.75 -0.46 7.03
CA CYS A 133 -0.48 0.27 5.79
C CYS A 133 -0.04 -0.71 4.71
N LEU A 134 -0.63 -0.60 3.52
CA LEU A 134 -0.19 -1.39 2.37
C LEU A 134 1.29 -1.13 2.03
N PRO A 135 2.01 -2.10 1.48
CA PRO A 135 3.34 -1.87 0.91
C PRO A 135 3.26 -0.85 -0.24
N PRO A 136 4.33 -0.08 -0.50
CA PRO A 136 4.40 0.82 -1.66
C PRO A 136 4.02 0.10 -2.96
N TYR A 137 3.28 0.78 -3.84
CA TYR A 137 2.91 0.30 -5.18
C TYR A 137 2.32 -1.11 -5.24
N SER A 138 1.48 -1.47 -4.27
CA SER A 138 0.80 -2.78 -4.21
C SER A 138 -0.74 -2.66 -4.30
N PRO A 139 -1.30 -2.08 -5.38
CA PRO A 139 -2.75 -1.92 -5.55
C PRO A 139 -3.50 -3.26 -5.57
N GLU A 140 -2.85 -4.35 -6.00
CA GLU A 140 -3.42 -5.69 -6.01
C GLU A 140 -3.72 -6.27 -4.61
N LEU A 141 -3.20 -5.63 -3.56
CA LEU A 141 -3.49 -5.98 -2.16
C LEU A 141 -4.66 -5.15 -1.59
N ASN A 142 -5.28 -4.29 -2.40
CA ASN A 142 -6.50 -3.55 -2.06
C ASN A 142 -7.66 -4.08 -2.91
N PRO A 143 -8.66 -4.75 -2.30
CA PRO A 143 -9.79 -5.36 -3.01
C PRO A 143 -10.75 -4.34 -3.64
#